data_AF-V6TEI9-F1
#
_entry.id   AF-V6TEI9-F1
#
_cell.length_a   1.000
_cell.length_b   1.000
_cell.length_c   1.000
_cell.angle_alpha   90.00
_cell.angle_beta   90.00
_cell.angle_gamma   90.00
#
_symmetry.space_group_name_H-M   'P 1'
#
loop_
_entity.id
_entity.type
_entity.pdbx_description
1 polymer ?
#
loop_
_entity_poly.entity_id
_entity_poly.type
_entity_poly.pdbx_seq_one_letter_code
_entity_poly.pdbx_strand_id
1 'polypeptide(L)'
;MAAFADWLQKAQSLAVQEKNAVTVLHSSLEQSSTRGLNVELRTLRQADVLAIAERISESRKVKQHLDRLQFLVQQLGLQLTSNASIEDIKEHVQLLDKQLYGARQGWEQANDNLLSREEELRGAVTQAEVRFATLEKLSADSVAAGAPRPPVKRTSSALASSSQRPFARDVRPRALQLIEEEMERLGGRTGGWDPADHDKFYSYWKMSGQQTDKHKFVKDIQKHFPLYTLAALVAHNEFLVRYDELNNQRKRYIERWRANQATNLDILMQGIQDPATLTHSKAMQARKTTQEKILVKERLRALQERKNMDFENNLAIGLRRKRRLQREANNARRALRKRALTARAKKTTLIEDQPSKPVEDLLCTSAEQQRKIQELRRQRRAELELLKKRHESQIQAAAQRRKQQEEAHRRRSLVSRDTELAEHAKRVQPLSIQQIKRDPARIMQQTAAMEANKKVLEEAKKRRESGENYLVNVTQGFDPFNPFLGGLAQPLWMH
;
A
#
# COMPACT_ATOMS: atom_id res chain seq x y z
N MET A 1 23.73 8.31 26.59
CA MET A 1 24.08 7.27 25.59
C MET A 1 22.87 6.45 25.12
N ALA A 2 21.97 5.98 26.01
CA ALA A 2 20.78 5.20 25.60
C ALA A 2 19.84 5.90 24.59
N ALA A 3 19.57 7.20 24.77
CA ALA A 3 18.66 7.95 23.89
C ALA A 3 19.15 8.12 22.44
N PHE A 4 20.46 8.03 22.21
CA PHE A 4 21.06 8.15 20.87
C PHE A 4 21.01 6.81 20.13
N ALA A 5 21.25 5.70 20.83
CA ALA A 5 21.08 4.35 20.29
C ALA A 5 19.61 4.09 19.90
N ASP A 6 18.66 4.50 20.75
CA ASP A 6 17.23 4.40 20.46
C ASP A 6 16.80 5.24 19.23
N TRP A 7 17.43 6.40 19.04
CA TRP A 7 17.19 7.25 17.88
C TRP A 7 17.75 6.63 16.60
N LEU A 8 18.97 6.08 16.64
CA LEU A 8 19.59 5.35 15.52
C LEU A 8 18.76 4.14 15.09
N GLN A 9 18.24 3.38 16.07
CA GLN A 9 17.41 2.22 15.81
C GLN A 9 16.06 2.62 15.19
N LYS A 10 15.48 3.75 15.62
CA LYS A 10 14.29 4.35 14.98
C LYS A 10 14.56 4.84 13.57
N ALA A 11 15.72 5.45 13.32
CA ALA A 11 16.10 5.91 11.99
C ALA A 11 16.28 4.73 11.02
N GLN A 12 16.89 3.64 11.47
CA GLN A 12 17.00 2.39 10.69
C GLN A 12 15.64 1.75 10.42
N SER A 13 14.76 1.70 11.44
CA SER A 13 13.38 1.23 11.30
C SER A 13 12.60 2.04 10.27
N LEU A 14 12.74 3.37 10.27
CA LEU A 14 12.06 4.25 9.33
C LEU A 14 12.61 4.06 7.90
N ALA A 15 13.93 3.91 7.74
CA ALA A 15 14.53 3.63 6.44
C ALA A 15 14.04 2.29 5.84
N VAL A 16 13.85 1.26 6.68
CA VAL A 16 13.28 -0.03 6.24
C VAL A 16 11.80 0.09 5.92
N GLN A 17 11.04 0.89 6.68
CA GLN A 17 9.63 1.16 6.38
C GLN A 17 9.45 1.95 5.09
N GLU A 18 10.31 2.94 4.81
CA GLU A 18 10.34 3.67 3.54
C GLU A 18 10.62 2.70 2.38
N LYS A 19 11.64 1.84 2.51
CA LYS A 19 11.97 0.81 1.51
C LYS A 19 10.79 -0.14 1.23
N ASN A 20 10.07 -0.54 2.27
CA ASN A 20 8.91 -1.44 2.16
C ASN A 20 7.68 -0.74 1.56
N ALA A 21 7.42 0.51 1.94
CA ALA A 21 6.33 1.30 1.35
C ALA A 21 6.56 1.54 -0.15
N VAL A 22 7.81 1.78 -0.56
CA VAL A 22 8.22 1.92 -1.96
C VAL A 22 8.03 0.63 -2.74
N THR A 23 8.40 -0.53 -2.19
CA THR A 23 8.18 -1.83 -2.86
C THR A 23 6.68 -2.15 -3.02
N VAL A 24 5.86 -1.77 -2.04
CA VAL A 24 4.39 -1.92 -2.13
C VAL A 24 3.81 -1.00 -3.21
N LEU A 25 4.24 0.27 -3.28
CA LEU A 25 3.85 1.20 -4.34
C LEU A 25 4.31 0.74 -5.73
N HIS A 26 5.52 0.18 -5.83
CA HIS A 26 6.05 -0.41 -7.06
C HIS A 26 5.18 -1.56 -7.56
N SER A 27 4.75 -2.46 -6.66
CA SER A 27 3.90 -3.61 -7.01
C SER A 27 2.48 -3.24 -7.45
N SER A 28 1.95 -2.13 -6.94
CA SER A 28 0.59 -1.68 -7.24
C SER A 28 0.48 -0.90 -8.56
N LEU A 29 1.59 -0.31 -9.05
CA LEU A 29 1.58 0.57 -10.22
C LEU A 29 1.92 -0.14 -11.55
N GLU A 30 2.58 -1.30 -11.49
CA GLU A 30 2.85 -2.19 -12.64
C GLU A 30 1.59 -2.78 -13.30
N GLN A 31 0.42 -2.53 -12.71
CA GLN A 31 -0.87 -2.96 -13.23
C GLN A 31 -1.49 -1.98 -14.25
N SER A 32 -0.87 -0.82 -14.50
CA SER A 32 -1.40 0.21 -15.42
C SER A 32 -0.84 0.09 -16.86
N SER A 33 -1.76 -0.06 -17.82
CA SER A 33 -1.50 -0.56 -19.19
C SER A 33 -1.35 0.55 -20.25
N THR A 34 -0.34 1.42 -20.15
CA THR A 34 -0.07 2.45 -21.19
C THR A 34 1.43 2.56 -21.51
N ARG A 35 1.82 2.20 -22.75
CA ARG A 35 3.23 2.01 -23.18
C ARG A 35 4.07 3.29 -23.19
N GLY A 36 3.48 4.46 -23.39
CA GLY A 36 4.19 5.76 -23.36
C GLY A 36 4.58 6.19 -21.94
N LEU A 37 3.64 6.04 -20.99
CA LEU A 37 3.89 6.29 -19.57
C LEU A 37 4.96 5.35 -19.01
N ASN A 38 5.10 4.13 -19.51
CA ASN A 38 6.13 3.20 -19.04
C ASN A 38 7.58 3.66 -19.29
N VAL A 39 7.84 4.51 -20.30
CA VAL A 39 9.19 5.04 -20.56
C VAL A 39 9.49 6.23 -19.64
N GLU A 40 8.56 7.19 -19.55
CA GLU A 40 8.67 8.33 -18.62
C GLU A 40 8.73 7.87 -17.16
N LEU A 41 8.00 6.80 -16.83
CA LEU A 41 7.98 6.20 -15.50
C LEU A 41 9.26 5.40 -15.23
N ARG A 42 9.91 4.81 -16.25
CA ARG A 42 11.27 4.26 -16.12
C ARG A 42 12.33 5.33 -15.90
N THR A 43 12.24 6.47 -16.61
CA THR A 43 13.17 7.59 -16.41
C THR A 43 12.98 8.23 -15.03
N LEU A 44 11.73 8.36 -14.55
CA LEU A 44 11.44 8.80 -13.18
C LEU A 44 11.94 7.79 -12.14
N ARG A 45 11.76 6.47 -12.36
CA ARG A 45 12.34 5.41 -11.51
C ARG A 45 13.86 5.52 -11.43
N GLN A 46 14.54 5.77 -12.54
CA GLN A 46 15.99 5.90 -12.57
C GLN A 46 16.45 7.17 -11.85
N ALA A 47 15.73 8.29 -11.99
CA ALA A 47 15.97 9.51 -11.24
C ALA A 47 15.77 9.32 -9.72
N ASP A 48 14.72 8.60 -9.31
CA ASP A 48 14.47 8.28 -7.89
C ASP A 48 15.58 7.40 -7.29
N VAL A 49 16.04 6.38 -8.03
CA VAL A 49 17.15 5.53 -7.58
C VAL A 49 18.43 6.35 -7.39
N LEU A 50 18.72 7.28 -8.30
CA LEU A 50 19.88 8.17 -8.19
C LEU A 50 19.74 9.14 -7.01
N ALA A 51 18.57 9.75 -6.82
CA ALA A 51 18.31 10.63 -5.68
C ALA A 51 18.43 9.90 -4.33
N ILE A 52 18.01 8.62 -4.27
CA ILE A 52 18.19 7.78 -3.09
C ILE A 52 19.67 7.46 -2.85
N ALA A 53 20.42 7.12 -3.90
CA ALA A 53 21.86 6.86 -3.78
C ALA A 53 22.61 8.11 -3.29
N GLU A 54 22.25 9.28 -3.81
CA GLU A 54 22.78 10.58 -3.39
C GLU A 54 22.47 10.85 -1.91
N ARG A 55 21.21 10.69 -1.49
CA ARG A 55 20.79 10.84 -0.08
C ARG A 55 21.53 9.88 0.87
N ILE A 56 21.76 8.63 0.45
CA ILE A 56 22.55 7.65 1.23
C ILE A 56 24.01 8.09 1.32
N SER A 57 24.58 8.58 0.22
CA SER A 57 25.96 9.07 0.19
C SER A 57 26.14 10.29 1.10
N GLU A 58 25.21 11.24 1.09
CA GLU A 58 25.20 12.40 1.97
C GLU A 58 25.03 11.98 3.43
N SER A 59 24.13 11.04 3.73
CA SER A 59 23.98 10.50 5.08
C SER A 59 25.28 9.85 5.59
N ARG A 60 26.05 9.18 4.73
CA ARG A 60 27.38 8.64 5.10
C ARG A 60 28.40 9.75 5.35
N LYS A 61 28.46 10.78 4.50
CA LYS A 61 29.37 11.94 4.70
C LYS A 61 29.07 12.63 6.03
N VAL A 62 27.80 12.90 6.30
CA VAL A 62 27.33 13.48 7.57
C VAL A 62 27.78 12.63 8.76
N LYS A 63 27.58 11.31 8.68
CA LYS A 63 28.01 10.39 9.73
C LYS A 63 29.52 10.46 9.96
N GLN A 64 30.31 10.44 8.89
CA GLN A 64 31.77 10.57 8.98
C GLN A 64 32.20 11.89 9.64
N HIS A 65 31.54 13.01 9.33
CA HIS A 65 31.80 14.28 9.98
C HIS A 65 31.43 14.28 11.46
N LEU A 66 30.29 13.67 11.83
CA LEU A 66 29.88 13.53 13.23
C LEU A 66 30.83 12.61 14.02
N ASP A 67 31.28 11.51 13.43
CA ASP A 67 32.24 10.58 14.05
C ASP A 67 33.59 11.28 14.30
N ARG A 68 34.05 12.14 13.36
CA ARG A 68 35.25 12.97 13.53
C ARG A 68 35.09 14.00 14.64
N LEU A 69 33.97 14.71 14.70
CA LEU A 69 33.68 15.66 15.79
C LEU A 69 33.60 14.95 17.14
N GLN A 70 32.97 13.78 17.19
CA GLN A 70 32.91 12.97 18.39
C GLN A 70 34.31 12.55 18.87
N PHE A 71 35.18 12.14 17.94
CA PHE A 71 36.57 11.80 18.27
C PHE A 71 37.35 13.00 18.83
N LEU A 72 37.23 14.18 18.21
CA LEU A 72 37.88 15.41 18.69
C LEU A 72 37.38 15.82 20.08
N VAL A 73 36.07 15.71 20.34
CA VAL A 73 35.48 15.98 21.67
C VAL A 73 35.96 14.96 22.71
N GLN A 74 36.11 13.68 22.34
CA GLN A 74 36.66 12.67 23.24
C GLN A 74 38.14 12.94 23.56
N GLN A 75 38.94 13.35 22.57
CA GLN A 75 40.33 13.74 22.80
C GLN A 75 40.43 14.96 23.72
N LEU A 76 39.59 15.98 23.52
CA LEU A 76 39.52 17.13 24.42
C LEU A 76 39.15 16.69 25.85
N GLY A 77 38.18 15.78 25.99
CA GLY A 77 37.81 15.21 27.29
C GLY A 77 38.97 14.51 28.00
N LEU A 78 39.79 13.78 27.25
CA LEU A 78 41.00 13.12 27.78
C LEU A 78 42.08 14.15 28.17
N GLN A 79 42.31 15.16 27.33
CA GLN A 79 43.26 16.24 27.62
C GLN A 79 42.86 17.01 28.88
N LEU A 80 41.58 17.32 29.06
CA LEU A 80 41.03 17.99 30.25
C LEU A 80 41.14 17.15 31.54
N THR A 81 41.23 15.82 31.42
CA THR A 81 41.45 14.92 32.56
C THR A 81 42.93 14.60 32.82
N SER A 82 43.81 15.00 31.91
CA SER A 82 45.27 14.84 32.01
C SER A 82 45.92 16.17 32.38
N ASN A 83 47.18 16.16 32.83
CA ASN A 83 47.96 17.39 33.07
C ASN A 83 48.42 18.05 31.76
N ALA A 84 47.54 18.15 30.76
CA ALA A 84 47.82 18.80 29.49
C ALA A 84 47.99 20.32 29.69
N SER A 85 48.84 20.95 28.88
CA SER A 85 49.05 22.39 28.97
C SER A 85 47.79 23.16 28.54
N ILE A 86 47.61 24.36 29.10
CA ILE A 86 46.45 25.22 28.79
C ILE A 86 46.47 25.61 27.31
N GLU A 87 47.66 25.82 26.73
CA GLU A 87 47.89 26.08 25.31
C GLU A 87 47.39 24.93 24.42
N ASP A 88 47.70 23.66 24.75
CA ASP A 88 47.25 22.50 23.96
C ASP A 88 45.71 22.38 23.94
N ILE A 89 45.08 22.64 25.10
CA ILE A 89 43.61 22.65 25.22
C ILE A 89 43.02 23.78 24.35
N LYS A 90 43.65 24.96 24.35
CA LYS A 90 43.21 26.11 23.56
C LYS A 90 43.31 25.85 22.06
N GLU A 91 44.39 25.21 21.60
CA GLU A 91 44.55 24.81 20.21
C GLU A 91 43.51 23.76 19.78
N HIS A 92 43.25 22.75 20.62
CA HIS A 92 42.23 21.74 20.35
C HIS A 92 40.82 22.33 20.31
N VAL A 93 40.49 23.29 21.18
CA VAL A 93 39.22 24.03 21.15
C VAL A 93 39.09 24.86 19.86
N GLN A 94 40.14 25.57 19.45
CA GLN A 94 40.13 26.34 18.21
C GLN A 94 39.98 25.44 16.97
N LEU A 95 40.58 24.26 16.97
CA LEU A 95 40.41 23.27 15.91
C LEU A 95 38.97 22.76 15.85
N LEU A 96 38.37 22.48 17.02
CA LEU A 96 36.96 22.10 17.13
C LEU A 96 36.03 23.19 16.61
N ASP A 97 36.27 24.45 16.98
CA ASP A 97 35.47 25.58 16.52
C ASP A 97 35.58 25.78 15.00
N LYS A 98 36.79 25.65 14.43
CA LYS A 98 36.98 25.69 12.96
C LYS A 98 36.23 24.58 12.24
N GLN A 99 36.27 23.34 12.76
CA GLN A 99 35.56 22.20 12.19
C GLN A 99 34.04 22.34 12.31
N LEU A 100 33.55 22.86 13.44
CA LEU A 100 32.12 23.12 13.66
C LEU A 100 31.61 24.25 12.75
N TYR A 101 32.40 25.32 12.59
CA TYR A 101 32.05 26.43 11.71
C TYR A 101 32.00 25.99 10.24
N GLY A 102 33.03 25.28 9.77
CA GLY A 102 33.05 24.73 8.41
C GLY A 102 31.93 23.73 8.15
N ALA A 103 31.61 22.86 9.13
CA ALA A 103 30.46 21.98 9.04
C ALA A 103 29.16 22.78 8.91
N ARG A 104 28.92 23.75 9.81
CA ARG A 104 27.72 24.59 9.81
C ARG A 104 27.52 25.30 8.47
N GLN A 105 28.57 25.88 7.92
CA GLN A 105 28.52 26.55 6.62
C GLN A 105 28.20 25.56 5.48
N GLY A 106 28.79 24.37 5.49
CA GLY A 106 28.45 23.31 4.54
C GLY A 106 27.00 22.83 4.65
N TRP A 107 26.45 22.76 5.86
CA TRP A 107 25.03 22.43 6.09
C TRP A 107 24.08 23.51 5.58
N GLU A 108 24.43 24.78 5.81
CA GLU A 108 23.65 25.93 5.34
C GLU A 108 23.61 25.94 3.81
N GLN A 109 24.77 25.79 3.16
CA GLN A 109 24.87 25.71 1.69
C GLN A 109 24.14 24.49 1.11
N ALA A 110 24.22 23.32 1.75
CA ALA A 110 23.47 22.14 1.31
C ALA A 110 21.96 22.32 1.45
N ASN A 111 21.51 23.00 2.52
CA ASN A 111 20.12 23.30 2.75
C ASN A 111 19.58 24.32 1.73
N ASP A 112 20.37 25.33 1.38
CA ASP A 112 20.03 26.31 0.35
C ASP A 112 19.90 25.66 -1.03
N ASN A 113 20.85 24.78 -1.40
CA ASN A 113 20.76 24.01 -2.64
C ASN A 113 19.51 23.13 -2.71
N LEU A 114 19.12 22.50 -1.59
CA LEU A 114 17.89 21.71 -1.51
C LEU A 114 16.63 22.57 -1.64
N LEU A 115 16.62 23.76 -1.04
CA LEU A 115 15.50 24.71 -1.15
C LEU A 115 15.35 25.21 -2.59
N SER A 116 16.44 25.60 -3.25
CA SER A 116 16.42 25.98 -4.66
C SER A 116 15.92 24.85 -5.55
N ARG A 117 16.33 23.60 -5.27
CA ARG A 117 15.83 22.43 -6.00
C ARG A 117 14.35 22.15 -5.75
N GLU A 118 13.85 22.38 -4.52
CA GLU A 118 12.42 22.29 -4.23
C GLU A 118 11.62 23.33 -5.03
N GLU A 119 12.11 24.57 -5.12
CA GLU A 119 11.49 25.63 -5.92
C GLU A 119 11.46 25.27 -7.42
N GLU A 120 12.56 24.77 -7.97
CA GLU A 120 12.61 24.28 -9.36
C GLU A 120 11.57 23.18 -9.64
N LEU A 121 11.49 22.19 -8.75
CA LEU A 121 10.55 21.08 -8.88
C LEU A 121 9.10 21.55 -8.73
N ARG A 122 8.82 22.47 -7.81
CA ARG A 122 7.49 23.12 -7.70
C ARG A 122 7.12 23.83 -9.01
N GLY A 123 8.06 24.55 -9.62
CA GLY A 123 7.87 25.16 -10.94
C GLY A 123 7.54 24.13 -12.02
N ALA A 124 8.29 23.03 -12.08
CA ALA A 124 8.06 21.95 -13.05
C ALA A 124 6.70 21.26 -12.88
N VAL A 125 6.27 21.01 -11.64
CA VAL A 125 4.94 20.45 -11.33
C VAL A 125 3.84 21.41 -11.76
N THR A 126 3.98 22.70 -11.44
CA THR A 126 3.00 23.72 -11.82
C THR A 126 2.87 23.82 -13.35
N GLN A 127 3.99 23.76 -14.09
CA GLN A 127 3.96 23.71 -15.55
C GLN A 127 3.31 22.43 -16.09
N ALA A 128 3.55 21.28 -15.47
CA ALA A 128 2.91 20.02 -15.86
C ALA A 128 1.39 20.09 -15.64
N GLU A 129 0.93 20.61 -14.51
CA GLU A 129 -0.49 20.83 -14.21
C GLU A 129 -1.15 21.73 -15.26
N VAL A 130 -0.50 22.82 -15.67
CA VAL A 130 -0.99 23.70 -16.75
C VAL A 130 -1.08 22.95 -18.09
N ARG A 131 -0.06 22.13 -18.43
CA ARG A 131 -0.08 21.30 -19.66
C ARG A 131 -1.21 20.28 -19.63
N PHE A 132 -1.44 19.61 -18.51
CA PHE A 132 -2.55 18.66 -18.37
C PHE A 132 -3.90 19.36 -18.50
N ALA A 133 -4.10 20.50 -17.83
CA ALA A 133 -5.33 21.28 -17.96
C ALA A 133 -5.58 21.76 -19.41
N THR A 134 -4.51 22.04 -20.16
CA THR A 134 -4.60 22.43 -21.57
C THR A 134 -4.98 21.24 -22.46
N LEU A 135 -4.39 20.07 -22.21
CA LEU A 135 -4.71 18.82 -22.93
C LEU A 135 -6.14 18.35 -22.64
N GLU A 136 -6.63 18.51 -21.41
CA GLU A 136 -8.02 18.21 -21.05
C GLU A 136 -9.01 19.09 -21.80
N LYS A 137 -8.72 20.38 -21.95
CA LYS A 137 -9.54 21.31 -22.77
C LYS A 137 -9.57 20.90 -24.23
N LEU A 138 -8.43 20.59 -24.83
CA LEU A 138 -8.34 20.13 -26.22
C LEU A 138 -9.05 18.77 -26.44
N SER A 139 -9.02 17.88 -25.45
CA SER A 139 -9.76 16.61 -25.47
C SER A 139 -11.27 16.83 -25.39
N ALA A 140 -11.72 17.79 -24.58
CA ALA A 140 -13.14 18.14 -24.48
C ALA A 140 -13.66 18.75 -25.80
N ASP A 141 -12.87 19.62 -26.43
CA ASP A 141 -13.21 20.26 -27.70
C ASP A 141 -13.23 19.25 -28.88
N SER A 142 -12.36 18.23 -28.85
CA SER A 142 -12.36 17.14 -29.83
C SER A 142 -13.57 16.21 -29.74
N VAL A 143 -14.23 16.12 -28.58
CA VAL A 143 -15.43 15.30 -28.39
C VAL A 143 -16.70 16.09 -28.71
N ALA A 144 -16.66 17.43 -28.58
CA ALA A 144 -17.75 18.33 -28.94
C ALA A 144 -17.85 18.58 -30.46
N ALA A 145 -16.74 18.51 -31.21
CA ALA A 145 -16.74 18.63 -32.67
C ALA A 145 -17.04 17.27 -33.35
N GLY A 146 -18.33 16.91 -33.41
CA GLY A 146 -18.82 15.81 -34.23
C GLY A 146 -18.66 16.11 -35.72
N ALA A 147 -17.47 15.89 -36.28
CA ALA A 147 -17.22 15.98 -37.72
C ALA A 147 -17.24 14.57 -38.36
N PRO A 148 -18.04 14.34 -39.42
CA PRO A 148 -18.13 13.03 -40.07
C PRO A 148 -16.85 12.73 -40.86
N ARG A 149 -16.19 11.63 -40.52
CA ARG A 149 -15.04 11.10 -41.28
C ARG A 149 -15.51 10.59 -42.66
N PRO A 150 -14.88 11.01 -43.77
CA PRO A 150 -15.14 10.41 -45.08
C PRO A 150 -14.41 9.06 -45.23
N PRO A 151 -14.90 8.15 -46.08
CA PRO A 151 -14.35 6.81 -46.24
C PRO A 151 -13.06 6.84 -47.06
N VAL A 152 -11.94 6.41 -46.46
CA VAL A 152 -10.66 6.30 -47.17
C VAL A 152 -10.68 5.02 -48.01
N LYS A 153 -10.54 5.22 -49.33
CA LYS A 153 -10.47 4.20 -50.37
C LYS A 153 -9.29 3.27 -50.16
N ARG A 154 -9.52 1.99 -50.46
CA ARG A 154 -8.49 0.95 -50.63
C ARG A 154 -7.60 1.32 -51.81
N THR A 155 -6.29 1.37 -51.60
CA THR A 155 -5.30 1.25 -52.67
C THR A 155 -4.23 0.23 -52.27
N SER A 156 -4.13 -0.80 -53.10
CA SER A 156 -3.08 -1.80 -53.14
C SER A 156 -1.85 -1.27 -53.87
N SER A 157 -0.67 -1.46 -53.29
CA SER A 157 0.69 -1.57 -53.89
C SER A 157 1.69 -1.26 -52.76
N ALA A 158 2.90 -1.78 -52.66
CA ALA A 158 3.60 -2.92 -53.22
C ALA A 158 4.77 -3.22 -52.26
N LEU A 159 5.33 -4.42 -52.36
CA LEU A 159 6.46 -5.00 -51.61
C LEU A 159 7.53 -4.00 -51.13
N ALA A 160 7.74 -3.97 -49.82
CA ALA A 160 9.07 -3.85 -49.23
C ALA A 160 9.27 -5.04 -48.29
N SER A 161 10.07 -5.99 -48.76
CA SER A 161 10.54 -7.14 -48.00
C SER A 161 11.54 -6.65 -46.95
N SER A 162 11.18 -6.75 -45.66
CA SER A 162 12.15 -6.99 -44.60
C SER A 162 11.41 -7.51 -43.37
N SER A 163 11.45 -8.82 -43.21
CA SER A 163 11.38 -9.58 -41.95
C SER A 163 10.91 -8.80 -40.70
N GLN A 164 9.62 -8.48 -40.63
CA GLN A 164 8.93 -8.30 -39.37
C GLN A 164 7.67 -9.16 -39.42
N ARG A 165 7.84 -10.46 -39.14
CA ARG A 165 6.76 -11.17 -38.47
C ARG A 165 6.47 -10.34 -37.21
N PRO A 166 5.27 -9.79 -37.02
CA PRO A 166 4.90 -9.27 -35.71
C PRO A 166 5.11 -10.45 -34.78
N PHE A 167 6.03 -10.31 -33.82
CA PHE A 167 6.28 -11.31 -32.79
C PHE A 167 4.94 -11.89 -32.38
N ALA A 168 4.75 -13.20 -32.63
CA ALA A 168 3.63 -13.94 -32.11
C ALA A 168 3.52 -13.52 -30.65
N ARG A 169 2.40 -12.87 -30.29
CA ARG A 169 2.15 -12.46 -28.90
C ARG A 169 2.44 -13.68 -28.06
N ASP A 170 3.45 -13.61 -27.20
CA ASP A 170 3.81 -14.71 -26.32
C ASP A 170 2.55 -15.10 -25.55
N VAL A 171 1.91 -16.21 -25.93
CA VAL A 171 0.64 -16.69 -25.33
C VAL A 171 0.89 -17.28 -23.93
N ARG A 172 2.13 -17.16 -23.44
CA ARG A 172 2.57 -17.69 -22.16
C ARG A 172 1.96 -16.88 -21.01
N PRO A 173 1.31 -17.54 -20.03
CA PRO A 173 0.76 -16.87 -18.85
C PRO A 173 1.76 -15.95 -18.17
N ARG A 174 1.31 -14.76 -17.75
CA ARG A 174 2.15 -13.77 -17.04
C ARG A 174 2.87 -14.36 -15.81
N ALA A 175 2.25 -15.32 -15.14
CA ALA A 175 2.87 -16.02 -14.01
C ALA A 175 4.14 -16.80 -14.39
N LEU A 176 4.21 -17.36 -15.61
CA LEU A 176 5.43 -18.03 -16.11
C LEU A 176 6.51 -17.03 -16.48
N GLN A 177 6.13 -15.89 -17.07
CA GLN A 177 7.08 -14.80 -17.37
C GLN A 177 7.74 -14.27 -16.09
N LEU A 178 6.97 -14.05 -15.02
CA LEU A 178 7.52 -13.59 -13.74
C LEU A 178 8.51 -14.59 -13.11
N ILE A 179 8.26 -15.90 -13.27
CA ILE A 179 9.19 -16.93 -12.78
C ILE A 179 10.48 -16.92 -13.63
N GLU A 180 10.37 -16.77 -14.95
CA GLU A 180 11.52 -16.69 -15.85
C GLU A 180 12.36 -15.43 -15.59
N GLU A 181 11.72 -14.27 -15.39
CA GLU A 181 12.37 -13.00 -15.02
C GLU A 181 13.11 -13.12 -13.68
N GLU A 182 12.51 -13.76 -12.67
CA GLU A 182 13.16 -13.97 -11.37
C GLU A 182 14.35 -14.95 -11.47
N MET A 183 14.24 -15.99 -12.30
CA MET A 183 15.36 -16.90 -12.58
C MET A 183 16.51 -16.18 -13.29
N GLU A 184 16.22 -15.24 -14.19
CA GLU A 184 17.22 -14.40 -14.84
C GLU A 184 17.87 -13.40 -13.86
N ARG A 185 17.06 -12.77 -12.99
CA ARG A 185 17.53 -11.86 -11.93
C ARG A 185 18.49 -12.54 -10.94
N LEU A 186 18.29 -13.83 -10.67
CA LEU A 186 19.16 -14.63 -9.79
C LEU A 186 20.50 -15.00 -10.43
N GLY A 187 20.77 -14.58 -11.67
CA GLY A 187 22.00 -14.89 -12.41
C GLY A 187 21.83 -16.02 -13.42
N GLY A 188 20.59 -16.30 -13.83
CA GLY A 188 20.27 -17.30 -14.85
C GLY A 188 20.55 -18.73 -14.37
N ARG A 189 20.85 -19.63 -15.32
CA ARG A 189 21.07 -21.05 -15.02
C ARG A 189 22.26 -21.30 -14.09
N THR A 190 23.31 -20.49 -14.20
CA THR A 190 24.56 -20.70 -13.46
C THR A 190 24.73 -19.79 -12.25
N GLY A 191 23.84 -18.83 -12.01
CA GLY A 191 23.97 -17.90 -10.88
C GLY A 191 25.16 -16.96 -11.01
N GLY A 192 25.65 -16.73 -12.23
CA GLY A 192 26.86 -15.97 -12.51
C GLY A 192 28.18 -16.73 -12.28
N TRP A 193 28.11 -18.04 -11.99
CA TRP A 193 29.30 -18.90 -11.94
C TRP A 193 29.72 -19.36 -13.34
N ASP A 194 31.00 -19.71 -13.46
CA ASP A 194 31.51 -20.38 -14.65
C ASP A 194 30.72 -21.69 -14.88
N PRO A 195 30.28 -21.99 -16.11
CA PRO A 195 29.49 -23.18 -16.39
C PRO A 195 30.14 -24.50 -15.95
N ALA A 196 31.47 -24.64 -16.09
CA ALA A 196 32.16 -25.88 -15.73
C ALA A 196 32.20 -26.06 -14.20
N ASP A 197 32.47 -24.98 -13.46
CA ASP A 197 32.45 -25.00 -12.00
C ASP A 197 31.03 -25.15 -11.44
N HIS A 198 30.05 -24.55 -12.10
CA HIS A 198 28.63 -24.73 -11.77
C HIS A 198 28.19 -26.19 -11.94
N ASP A 199 28.46 -26.81 -13.08
CA ASP A 199 28.06 -28.19 -13.36
C ASP A 199 28.75 -29.17 -12.40
N LYS A 200 30.03 -28.93 -12.11
CA LYS A 200 30.76 -29.67 -11.07
C LYS A 200 30.10 -29.52 -9.71
N PHE A 201 29.75 -28.30 -9.29
CA PHE A 201 29.10 -28.06 -7.98
C PHE A 201 27.73 -28.75 -7.93
N TYR A 202 26.96 -28.62 -9.01
CA TYR A 202 25.63 -29.19 -9.13
C TYR A 202 25.64 -30.72 -9.04
N SER A 203 26.68 -31.38 -9.55
CA SER A 203 26.84 -32.83 -9.42
C SER A 203 26.96 -33.28 -7.96
N TYR A 204 27.83 -32.62 -7.17
CA TYR A 204 27.96 -32.87 -5.73
C TYR A 204 26.68 -32.53 -4.97
N TRP A 205 26.02 -31.42 -5.35
CA TRP A 205 24.75 -31.01 -4.75
C TRP A 205 23.66 -32.05 -4.96
N LYS A 206 23.52 -32.62 -6.17
CA LYS A 206 22.60 -33.73 -6.44
C LYS A 206 22.93 -35.00 -5.67
N MET A 207 24.21 -35.38 -5.59
CA MET A 207 24.65 -36.57 -4.85
C MET A 207 24.42 -36.43 -3.34
N SER A 208 24.42 -35.21 -2.81
CA SER A 208 24.20 -34.92 -1.38
C SER A 208 22.74 -35.10 -0.92
N GLY A 209 21.80 -35.38 -1.83
CA GLY A 209 20.42 -35.74 -1.49
C GLY A 209 19.62 -34.65 -0.77
N GLN A 210 19.92 -33.37 -1.00
CA GLN A 210 19.27 -32.24 -0.33
C GLN A 210 19.37 -32.29 1.22
N GLN A 211 20.51 -32.72 1.76
CA GLN A 211 20.71 -32.77 3.21
C GLN A 211 20.50 -31.41 3.89
N THR A 212 19.86 -31.46 5.07
CA THR A 212 19.42 -30.33 5.89
C THR A 212 20.55 -29.47 6.44
N ASP A 213 21.80 -29.96 6.46
CA ASP A 213 22.93 -29.25 7.06
C ASP A 213 23.83 -28.57 6.01
N LYS A 214 23.44 -27.35 5.65
CA LYS A 214 24.10 -26.51 4.63
C LYS A 214 25.60 -26.33 4.87
N HIS A 215 26.02 -26.25 6.13
CA HIS A 215 27.41 -25.95 6.49
C HIS A 215 28.31 -27.18 6.35
N LYS A 216 27.76 -28.37 6.60
CA LYS A 216 28.48 -29.63 6.48
C LYS A 216 28.76 -29.96 5.01
N PHE A 217 27.74 -29.85 4.16
CA PHE A 217 27.88 -30.05 2.71
C PHE A 217 28.96 -29.14 2.10
N VAL A 218 28.90 -27.84 2.39
CA VAL A 218 29.86 -26.87 1.81
C VAL A 218 31.29 -27.14 2.27
N LYS A 219 31.49 -27.54 3.54
CA LYS A 219 32.81 -27.93 4.05
C LYS A 219 33.35 -29.18 3.33
N ASP A 220 32.50 -30.18 3.10
CA ASP A 220 32.91 -31.44 2.49
C ASP A 220 33.36 -31.25 1.02
N ILE A 221 32.73 -30.33 0.30
CA ILE A 221 33.04 -30.05 -1.11
C ILE A 221 34.13 -28.99 -1.31
N GLN A 222 34.51 -28.23 -0.28
CA GLN A 222 35.46 -27.10 -0.39
C GLN A 222 36.79 -27.53 -1.03
N LYS A 223 37.27 -28.75 -0.72
CA LYS A 223 38.48 -29.34 -1.31
C LYS A 223 38.44 -29.46 -2.84
N HIS A 224 37.24 -29.48 -3.43
CA HIS A 224 37.03 -29.59 -4.88
C HIS A 224 36.92 -28.22 -5.58
N PHE A 225 36.87 -27.13 -4.81
CA PHE A 225 36.72 -25.74 -5.29
C PHE A 225 37.75 -24.81 -4.65
N PRO A 226 39.06 -25.03 -4.90
CA PRO A 226 40.13 -24.29 -4.23
C PRO A 226 40.17 -22.79 -4.55
N LEU A 227 39.58 -22.39 -5.69
CA LEU A 227 39.49 -20.99 -6.14
C LEU A 227 38.32 -20.23 -5.52
N TYR A 228 37.42 -20.91 -4.80
CA TYR A 228 36.21 -20.33 -4.23
C TYR A 228 36.26 -20.31 -2.71
N THR A 229 35.87 -19.19 -2.12
CA THR A 229 35.78 -19.06 -0.67
C THR A 229 34.59 -19.86 -0.13
N LEU A 230 34.66 -20.25 1.15
CA LEU A 230 33.54 -20.93 1.83
C LEU A 230 32.25 -20.11 1.72
N ALA A 231 32.34 -18.78 1.86
CA ALA A 231 31.20 -17.88 1.71
C ALA A 231 30.59 -17.91 0.31
N ALA A 232 31.43 -17.97 -0.75
CA ALA A 232 30.95 -18.09 -2.13
C ALA A 232 30.22 -19.42 -2.36
N LEU A 233 30.75 -20.53 -1.82
CA LEU A 233 30.13 -21.84 -1.91
C LEU A 233 28.79 -21.91 -1.16
N VAL A 234 28.68 -21.25 0.00
CA VAL A 234 27.40 -21.11 0.73
C VAL A 234 26.38 -20.32 -0.07
N ALA A 235 26.77 -19.17 -0.62
CA ALA A 235 25.90 -18.33 -1.45
C ALA A 235 25.42 -19.09 -2.70
N HIS A 236 26.29 -19.88 -3.32
CA HIS A 236 25.94 -20.68 -4.50
C HIS A 236 25.00 -21.85 -4.16
N ASN A 237 25.17 -22.46 -2.99
CA ASN A 237 24.23 -23.45 -2.48
C ASN A 237 22.83 -22.85 -2.26
N GLU A 238 22.75 -21.62 -1.72
CA GLU A 238 21.49 -20.91 -1.55
C GLU A 238 20.84 -20.55 -2.90
N PHE A 239 21.66 -20.13 -3.86
CA PHE A 239 21.22 -19.93 -5.25
C PHE A 239 20.62 -21.21 -5.83
N LEU A 240 21.30 -22.36 -5.73
CA LEU A 240 20.81 -23.62 -6.29
C LEU A 240 19.49 -24.08 -5.65
N VAL A 241 19.35 -23.96 -4.33
CA VAL A 241 18.10 -24.26 -3.64
C VAL A 241 16.96 -23.38 -4.15
N ARG A 242 17.21 -22.06 -4.28
CA ARG A 242 16.20 -21.12 -4.75
C ARG A 242 15.86 -21.32 -6.23
N TYR A 243 16.87 -21.61 -7.06
CA TYR A 243 16.70 -21.87 -8.48
C TYR A 243 15.92 -23.16 -8.73
N ASP A 244 16.19 -24.23 -7.96
CA ASP A 244 15.44 -25.48 -8.03
C ASP A 244 13.97 -25.28 -7.60
N GLU A 245 13.71 -24.49 -6.55
CA GLU A 245 12.36 -24.13 -6.14
C GLU A 245 11.59 -23.42 -7.26
N LEU A 246 12.19 -22.40 -7.87
CA LEU A 246 11.60 -21.66 -8.98
C LEU A 246 11.39 -22.55 -10.22
N ASN A 247 12.33 -23.43 -10.52
CA ASN A 247 12.21 -24.37 -11.63
C ASN A 247 11.07 -25.38 -11.39
N ASN A 248 10.89 -25.84 -10.14
CA ASN A 248 9.77 -26.70 -9.77
C ASN A 248 8.42 -25.95 -9.82
N GLN A 249 8.39 -24.68 -9.43
CA GLN A 249 7.21 -23.82 -9.59
C GLN A 249 6.87 -23.61 -11.07
N ARG A 250 7.88 -23.37 -11.92
CA ARG A 250 7.74 -23.24 -13.37
C ARG A 250 7.12 -24.49 -13.98
N LYS A 251 7.64 -25.68 -13.65
CA LYS A 251 7.08 -26.98 -14.12
C LYS A 251 5.61 -27.13 -13.74
N ARG A 252 5.27 -26.92 -12.46
CA ARG A 252 3.87 -27.00 -11.97
C ARG A 252 2.94 -26.01 -12.69
N TYR A 253 3.41 -24.80 -12.98
CA TYR A 253 2.63 -23.82 -13.72
C TYR A 253 2.42 -24.20 -15.18
N ILE A 254 3.45 -24.74 -15.84
CA ILE A 254 3.35 -25.25 -17.22
C ILE A 254 2.34 -26.41 -17.26
N GLU A 255 2.42 -27.35 -16.32
CA GLU A 255 1.49 -28.48 -16.22
C GLU A 255 0.04 -28.03 -16.03
N ARG A 256 -0.21 -27.13 -15.08
CA ARG A 256 -1.55 -26.55 -14.87
C ARG A 256 -2.07 -25.78 -16.08
N TRP A 257 -1.19 -25.02 -16.73
CA TRP A 257 -1.57 -24.28 -17.93
C TRP A 257 -1.93 -25.22 -19.08
N ARG A 258 -1.14 -26.27 -19.31
CA ARG A 258 -1.46 -27.32 -20.30
C ARG A 258 -2.76 -28.04 -19.98
N ALA A 259 -2.99 -28.40 -18.71
CA ALA A 259 -4.25 -29.00 -18.28
C ALA A 259 -5.45 -28.09 -18.55
N ASN A 260 -5.34 -26.79 -18.24
CA ASN A 260 -6.41 -25.82 -18.50
C ASN A 260 -6.66 -25.58 -20.00
N GLN A 261 -5.61 -25.64 -20.83
CA GLN A 261 -5.77 -25.55 -22.29
C GLN A 261 -6.50 -26.79 -22.82
N ALA A 262 -6.16 -27.99 -22.33
CA ALA A 262 -6.84 -29.22 -22.69
C ALA A 262 -8.32 -29.22 -22.26
N THR A 263 -8.65 -28.76 -21.06
CA THR A 263 -10.05 -28.66 -20.61
C THR A 263 -10.85 -27.62 -21.40
N ASN A 264 -10.23 -26.49 -21.77
CA ASN A 264 -10.90 -25.48 -22.59
C ASN A 264 -11.17 -25.98 -24.02
N LEU A 265 -10.24 -26.77 -24.58
CA LEU A 265 -10.44 -27.44 -25.86
C LEU A 265 -11.54 -28.50 -25.79
N ASP A 266 -11.61 -29.29 -24.72
CA ASP A 266 -12.65 -30.30 -24.50
C ASP A 266 -14.05 -29.66 -24.35
N ILE A 267 -14.16 -28.56 -23.61
CA ILE A 267 -15.41 -27.77 -23.50
C ILE A 267 -15.83 -27.18 -24.85
N LEU A 268 -14.88 -26.73 -25.66
CA LEU A 268 -15.15 -26.23 -27.02
C LEU A 268 -15.59 -27.33 -27.98
N MET A 269 -15.04 -28.54 -27.86
CA MET A 269 -15.40 -29.69 -28.68
C MET A 269 -16.77 -30.28 -28.31
N GLN A 270 -17.11 -30.33 -27.02
CA GLN A 270 -18.44 -30.74 -26.54
C GLN A 270 -19.55 -29.76 -26.97
N GLY A 271 -19.22 -28.49 -27.23
CA GLY A 271 -20.17 -27.50 -27.74
C GLY A 271 -20.53 -27.61 -29.23
N ILE A 272 -19.90 -28.53 -29.98
CA ILE A 272 -20.03 -28.65 -31.45
C ILE A 272 -20.89 -29.86 -31.89
N GLN A 273 -21.20 -30.81 -31.00
CA GLN A 273 -22.09 -31.94 -31.33
C GLN A 273 -23.55 -31.61 -31.02
N ASP A 274 -24.24 -31.00 -32.00
CA ASP A 274 -25.65 -31.25 -32.38
C ASP A 274 -26.25 -30.03 -33.10
N PRO A 275 -26.31 -30.02 -34.45
CA PRO A 275 -26.68 -28.81 -35.20
C PRO A 275 -28.18 -28.64 -35.47
N ALA A 276 -29.08 -29.50 -34.98
CA ALA A 276 -30.48 -29.50 -35.45
C ALA A 276 -31.53 -28.86 -34.52
N THR A 277 -31.27 -28.64 -33.23
CA THR A 277 -32.33 -28.21 -32.27
C THR A 277 -32.04 -26.89 -31.52
N LEU A 278 -30.91 -26.22 -31.79
CA LEU A 278 -30.36 -25.18 -30.93
C LEU A 278 -30.65 -23.73 -31.32
N THR A 279 -31.37 -23.43 -32.38
CA THR A 279 -31.53 -22.02 -32.83
C THR A 279 -32.44 -21.20 -31.90
N HIS A 280 -33.49 -21.79 -31.34
CA HIS A 280 -34.41 -21.06 -30.46
C HIS A 280 -33.98 -21.01 -28.99
N SER A 281 -33.30 -22.06 -28.50
CA SER A 281 -32.80 -22.14 -27.11
C SER A 281 -31.51 -21.35 -26.89
N LYS A 282 -30.59 -21.31 -27.88
CA LYS A 282 -29.34 -20.54 -27.78
C LYS A 282 -29.59 -19.02 -27.70
N ALA A 283 -30.59 -18.49 -28.40
CA ALA A 283 -30.89 -17.06 -28.34
C ALA A 283 -31.41 -16.62 -26.94
N MET A 284 -32.20 -17.47 -26.28
CA MET A 284 -32.69 -17.22 -24.92
C MET A 284 -31.59 -17.41 -23.86
N GLN A 285 -30.74 -18.43 -23.99
CA GLN A 285 -29.61 -18.63 -23.05
C GLN A 285 -28.48 -17.60 -23.25
N ALA A 286 -28.22 -17.16 -24.48
CA ALA A 286 -27.27 -16.08 -24.75
C ALA A 286 -27.75 -14.75 -24.14
N ARG A 287 -29.06 -14.46 -24.18
CA ARG A 287 -29.63 -13.27 -23.53
C ARG A 287 -29.53 -13.35 -21.99
N LYS A 288 -29.84 -14.51 -21.39
CA LYS A 288 -29.71 -14.72 -19.93
C LYS A 288 -28.26 -14.62 -19.45
N THR A 289 -27.31 -15.25 -20.14
CA THR A 289 -25.89 -15.17 -19.79
C THR A 289 -25.29 -13.78 -20.01
N THR A 290 -25.82 -13.00 -20.96
CA THR A 290 -25.40 -11.61 -21.17
C THR A 290 -25.94 -10.69 -20.08
N GLN A 291 -27.19 -10.87 -19.64
CA GLN A 291 -27.76 -10.15 -18.50
C GLN A 291 -27.05 -10.49 -17.18
N GLU A 292 -26.75 -11.76 -16.93
CA GLU A 292 -25.97 -12.17 -15.75
C GLU A 292 -24.56 -11.57 -15.76
N LYS A 293 -23.90 -11.51 -16.92
CA LYS A 293 -22.59 -10.84 -17.05
C LYS A 293 -22.66 -9.34 -16.77
N ILE A 294 -23.76 -8.67 -17.13
CA ILE A 294 -23.96 -7.25 -16.85
C ILE A 294 -24.19 -7.04 -15.35
N LEU A 295 -25.06 -7.84 -14.73
CA LEU A 295 -25.32 -7.79 -13.28
C LEU A 295 -24.07 -8.11 -12.44
N VAL A 296 -23.24 -9.07 -12.86
CA VAL A 296 -21.97 -9.38 -12.20
C VAL A 296 -20.98 -8.21 -12.34
N LYS A 297 -20.93 -7.55 -13.50
CA LYS A 297 -20.08 -6.35 -13.70
C LYS A 297 -20.55 -5.16 -12.87
N GLU A 298 -21.85 -4.95 -12.71
CA GLU A 298 -22.39 -3.91 -11.83
C GLU A 298 -22.12 -4.23 -10.37
N ARG A 299 -22.32 -5.48 -9.95
CA ARG A 299 -22.00 -5.91 -8.58
C ARG A 299 -20.52 -5.77 -8.27
N LEU A 300 -19.64 -6.01 -9.24
CA LEU A 300 -18.20 -5.78 -9.12
C LEU A 300 -17.88 -4.28 -9.02
N ARG A 301 -18.52 -3.43 -9.82
CA ARG A 301 -18.37 -1.97 -9.74
C ARG A 301 -18.83 -1.43 -8.38
N ALA A 302 -20.00 -1.84 -7.90
CA ALA A 302 -20.51 -1.44 -6.59
C ALA A 302 -19.59 -1.87 -5.43
N LEU A 303 -18.96 -3.05 -5.54
CA LEU A 303 -18.00 -3.54 -4.55
C LEU A 303 -16.69 -2.72 -4.60
N GLN A 304 -16.26 -2.32 -5.79
CA GLN A 304 -15.09 -1.47 -5.98
C GLN A 304 -15.32 -0.04 -5.47
N GLU A 305 -16.48 0.55 -5.73
CA GLU A 305 -16.90 1.85 -5.18
C GLU A 305 -16.96 1.81 -3.65
N ARG A 306 -17.54 0.75 -3.06
CA ARG A 306 -17.55 0.56 -1.61
C ARG A 306 -16.14 0.49 -1.02
N LYS A 307 -15.22 -0.25 -1.66
CA LYS A 307 -13.82 -0.31 -1.22
C LYS A 307 -13.11 1.05 -1.31
N ASN A 308 -13.39 1.83 -2.35
CA ASN A 308 -12.84 3.17 -2.49
C ASN A 308 -13.38 4.11 -1.40
N MET A 309 -14.68 4.08 -1.12
CA MET A 309 -15.30 4.83 -0.03
C MET A 309 -14.73 4.45 1.34
N ASP A 310 -14.54 3.15 1.60
CA ASP A 310 -13.91 2.68 2.84
C ASP A 310 -12.46 3.16 2.95
N PHE A 311 -11.70 3.17 1.84
CA PHE A 311 -10.35 3.70 1.79
C PHE A 311 -10.30 5.21 2.10
N GLU A 312 -11.16 6.00 1.45
CA GLU A 312 -11.25 7.45 1.69
C GLU A 312 -11.67 7.78 3.13
N ASN A 313 -12.62 7.03 3.68
CA ASN A 313 -13.06 7.20 5.06
C ASN A 313 -11.93 6.86 6.06
N ASN A 314 -11.20 5.77 5.83
CA ASN A 314 -10.03 5.41 6.63
C ASN A 314 -8.92 6.46 6.54
N LEU A 315 -8.68 7.03 5.34
CA LEU A 315 -7.74 8.12 5.15
C LEU A 315 -8.18 9.37 5.93
N ALA A 316 -9.45 9.73 5.87
CA ALA A 316 -10.03 10.85 6.61
C ALA A 316 -9.91 10.66 8.14
N ILE A 317 -10.17 9.45 8.65
CA ILE A 317 -9.98 9.09 10.06
C ILE A 317 -8.49 9.23 10.45
N GLY A 318 -7.58 8.74 9.61
CA GLY A 318 -6.13 8.87 9.80
C GLY A 318 -5.68 10.32 9.90
N LEU A 319 -6.16 11.19 9.00
CA LEU A 319 -5.87 12.63 9.01
C LEU A 319 -6.44 13.32 10.25
N ARG A 320 -7.67 13.00 10.68
CA ARG A 320 -8.27 13.52 11.92
C ARG A 320 -7.45 13.12 13.15
N ARG A 321 -6.98 11.87 13.21
CA ARG A 321 -6.11 11.36 14.29
C ARG A 321 -4.76 12.07 14.31
N LYS A 322 -4.13 12.26 13.15
CA LYS A 322 -2.86 13.00 13.02
C LYS A 322 -3.00 14.45 13.50
N ARG A 323 -4.06 15.16 13.09
CA ARG A 323 -4.36 16.52 13.56
C ARG A 323 -4.59 16.58 15.06
N ARG A 324 -5.30 15.61 15.64
CA ARG A 324 -5.52 15.52 17.10
C ARG A 324 -4.20 15.35 17.84
N LEU A 325 -3.36 14.40 17.44
CA LEU A 325 -2.04 14.18 18.05
C LEU A 325 -1.13 15.41 17.93
N GLN A 326 -1.18 16.13 16.81
CA GLN A 326 -0.42 17.36 16.62
C GLN A 326 -0.90 18.49 17.55
N ARG A 327 -2.23 18.62 17.76
CA ARG A 327 -2.80 19.58 18.73
C ARG A 327 -2.41 19.21 20.17
N GLU A 328 -2.46 17.94 20.53
CA GLU A 328 -2.05 17.44 21.84
C GLU A 328 -0.55 17.70 22.09
N ALA A 329 0.32 17.44 21.11
CA ALA A 329 1.75 17.73 21.19
C ALA A 329 2.05 19.24 21.33
N ASN A 330 1.34 20.09 20.58
CA ASN A 330 1.46 21.54 20.70
C ASN A 330 0.98 22.05 22.06
N ASN A 331 -0.12 21.50 22.59
CA ASN A 331 -0.62 21.83 23.92
C ASN A 331 0.36 21.37 25.02
N ALA A 332 0.97 20.19 24.88
CA ALA A 332 2.00 19.71 25.79
C ALA A 332 3.25 20.61 25.78
N ARG A 333 3.69 21.06 24.59
CA ARG A 333 4.80 22.03 24.45
C ARG A 333 4.46 23.36 25.12
N ARG A 334 3.24 23.89 24.93
CA ARG A 334 2.77 25.12 25.58
C ARG A 334 2.72 24.95 27.10
N ALA A 335 2.22 23.82 27.61
CA ALA A 335 2.18 23.53 29.05
C ALA A 335 3.58 23.44 29.66
N LEU A 336 4.54 22.80 28.97
CA LEU A 336 5.94 22.75 29.38
C LEU A 336 6.58 24.14 29.45
N ARG A 337 6.35 24.99 28.44
CA ARG A 337 6.83 26.38 28.45
C ARG A 337 6.24 27.17 29.62
N LYS A 338 4.93 27.06 29.87
CA LYS A 338 4.29 27.71 31.03
C LYS A 338 4.88 27.23 32.35
N ARG A 339 5.08 25.91 32.52
CA ARG A 339 5.73 25.34 33.71
C ARG A 339 7.16 25.86 33.91
N ALA A 340 7.95 25.93 32.84
CA ALA A 340 9.31 26.46 32.90
C ALA A 340 9.35 27.93 33.32
N LEU A 341 8.44 28.76 32.80
CA LEU A 341 8.31 30.16 33.20
C LEU A 341 7.91 30.29 34.67
N THR A 342 6.93 29.52 35.14
CA THR A 342 6.54 29.53 36.57
C THR A 342 7.65 29.05 37.49
N ALA A 343 8.45 28.07 37.07
CA ALA A 343 9.60 27.59 37.85
C ALA A 343 10.73 28.63 37.89
N ARG A 344 10.93 29.39 36.80
CA ARG A 344 11.90 30.49 36.76
C ARG A 344 11.47 31.64 37.66
N ALA A 345 10.19 32.03 37.63
CA ALA A 345 9.64 33.05 38.51
C ALA A 345 9.73 32.66 40.01
N LYS A 346 9.45 31.39 40.34
CA LYS A 346 9.63 30.90 41.72
C LYS A 346 11.10 30.88 42.17
N LYS A 347 12.04 30.67 41.25
CA LYS A 347 13.47 30.73 41.58
C LYS A 347 13.95 32.15 41.82
N THR A 348 13.44 33.14 41.07
CA THR A 348 13.83 34.54 41.27
C THR A 348 13.29 35.08 42.60
N THR A 349 12.04 34.76 42.97
CA THR A 349 11.50 35.16 44.28
C THR A 349 12.24 34.51 45.46
N LEU A 350 12.70 33.26 45.30
CA LEU A 350 13.46 32.56 46.35
C LEU A 350 14.91 33.07 46.51
N ILE A 351 15.43 33.80 45.52
CA ILE A 351 16.76 34.43 45.57
C ILE A 351 16.68 35.81 46.25
N GLU A 352 15.56 36.53 46.11
CA GLU A 352 15.34 37.82 46.78
C GLU A 352 15.04 37.69 48.28
N ASP A 353 14.52 36.54 48.74
CA ASP A 353 14.15 36.30 50.15
C ASP A 353 15.27 35.68 51.02
N GLN A 354 16.53 35.62 50.56
CA GLN A 354 17.63 35.10 51.41
C GLN A 354 18.36 36.24 52.15
N PRO A 355 18.29 36.32 53.49
CA PRO A 355 19.20 37.15 54.26
C PRO A 355 20.60 36.52 54.29
N SER A 356 21.60 37.31 53.92
CA SER A 356 23.02 37.01 53.96
C SER A 356 23.44 36.62 55.39
N LYS A 357 23.71 35.33 55.64
CA LYS A 357 24.35 34.89 56.89
C LYS A 357 25.87 34.92 56.75
N PRO A 358 26.61 35.34 57.79
CA PRO A 358 28.05 35.51 57.75
C PRO A 358 28.78 34.16 57.68
N VAL A 359 29.96 34.22 57.07
CA VAL A 359 30.83 33.13 56.69
C VAL A 359 31.77 32.81 57.85
N GLU A 360 31.32 32.04 58.84
CA GLU A 360 32.18 31.43 59.85
C GLU A 360 31.63 30.04 60.22
N ASP A 361 32.01 29.03 59.43
CA ASP A 361 32.11 27.60 59.81
C ASP A 361 32.36 26.75 58.54
N LEU A 362 33.55 26.88 57.94
CA LEU A 362 33.85 26.29 56.64
C LEU A 362 34.73 25.02 56.66
N LEU A 363 34.96 24.39 57.82
CA LEU A 363 35.76 23.15 57.86
C LEU A 363 35.08 21.92 58.49
N CYS A 364 33.90 22.04 59.11
CA CYS A 364 33.10 20.87 59.53
C CYS A 364 31.86 20.60 58.64
N THR A 365 31.56 21.47 57.66
CA THR A 365 30.27 21.43 56.93
C THR A 365 30.29 20.62 55.62
N SER A 366 31.45 20.34 55.02
CA SER A 366 31.53 19.60 53.74
C SER A 366 31.02 18.16 53.85
N ALA A 367 31.37 17.45 54.93
CA ALA A 367 30.93 16.06 55.14
C ALA A 367 29.42 15.96 55.41
N GLU A 368 28.85 16.88 56.20
CA GLU A 368 27.41 16.93 56.46
C GLU A 368 26.60 17.38 55.24
N GLN A 369 27.12 18.33 54.46
CA GLN A 369 26.53 18.74 53.20
C GLN A 369 26.55 17.60 52.17
N GLN A 370 27.64 16.85 52.09
CA GLN A 370 27.73 15.67 51.23
C GLN A 370 26.74 14.57 51.68
N ARG A 371 26.56 14.35 52.99
CA ARG A 371 25.56 13.43 53.53
C ARG A 371 24.14 13.87 53.17
N LYS A 372 23.79 15.14 53.36
CA LYS A 372 22.48 15.70 52.96
C LYS A 372 22.24 15.60 51.45
N ILE A 373 23.26 15.84 50.63
CA ILE A 373 23.17 15.68 49.16
C ILE A 373 22.97 14.22 48.77
N GLN A 374 23.66 13.28 49.41
CA GLN A 374 23.46 11.84 49.17
C GLN A 374 22.07 11.37 49.59
N GLU A 375 21.56 11.87 50.72
CA GLU A 375 20.23 11.55 51.22
C GLU A 375 19.12 12.09 50.30
N LEU A 376 19.24 13.34 49.84
CA LEU A 376 18.37 13.91 48.81
C LEU A 376 18.44 13.13 47.48
N ARG A 377 19.61 12.64 47.08
CA ARG A 377 19.75 11.79 45.89
C ARG A 377 19.08 10.43 46.09
N ARG A 378 19.16 9.84 47.29
CA ARG A 378 18.45 8.59 47.64
C ARG A 378 16.94 8.80 47.63
N GLN A 379 16.43 9.87 48.23
CA GLN A 379 15.00 10.21 48.22
C GLN A 379 14.49 10.42 46.78
N ARG A 380 15.21 11.18 45.95
CA ARG A 380 14.84 11.35 44.53
C ARG A 380 14.84 10.03 43.73
N ARG A 381 15.76 9.12 44.03
CA ARG A 381 15.77 7.79 43.40
C ARG A 381 14.57 6.96 43.84
N ALA A 382 14.21 6.99 45.13
CA ALA A 382 13.04 6.31 45.66
C ALA A 382 11.72 6.85 45.09
N GLU A 383 11.60 8.18 44.92
CA GLU A 383 10.44 8.81 44.28
C GLU A 383 10.31 8.43 42.80
N LEU A 384 11.43 8.37 42.06
CA LEU A 384 11.44 7.93 40.67
C LEU A 384 11.06 6.45 40.53
N GLU A 385 11.52 5.59 41.45
CA GLU A 385 11.11 4.19 41.57
C GLU A 385 9.59 4.06 41.79
N LEU A 386 9.03 4.83 42.72
CA LEU A 386 7.58 4.86 42.98
C LEU A 386 6.78 5.31 41.76
N LEU A 387 7.25 6.34 41.05
CA LEU A 387 6.63 6.81 39.81
C LEU A 387 6.68 5.75 38.69
N LYS A 388 7.80 5.05 38.55
CA LYS A 388 7.94 3.93 37.59
C LYS A 388 6.96 2.81 37.90
N LYS A 389 6.91 2.35 39.16
CA LYS A 389 5.97 1.30 39.60
C LYS A 389 4.51 1.69 39.37
N ARG A 390 4.16 2.96 39.63
CA ARG A 390 2.81 3.49 39.35
C ARG A 390 2.51 3.52 37.85
N HIS A 391 3.48 3.91 37.02
CA HIS A 391 3.31 3.92 35.57
C HIS A 391 3.17 2.52 34.98
N GLU A 392 3.99 1.57 35.43
CA GLU A 392 3.91 0.16 35.05
C GLU A 392 2.56 -0.45 35.44
N SER A 393 2.08 -0.17 36.65
CA SER A 393 0.75 -0.62 37.10
C SER A 393 -0.37 -0.05 36.23
N GLN A 394 -0.27 1.21 35.78
CA GLN A 394 -1.23 1.81 34.85
C GLN A 394 -1.19 1.16 33.46
N ILE A 395 0.00 0.83 32.96
CA ILE A 395 0.16 0.12 31.68
C ILE A 395 -0.46 -1.28 31.77
N GLN A 396 -0.20 -2.01 32.86
CA GLN A 396 -0.77 -3.34 33.09
C GLN A 396 -2.30 -3.29 33.18
N ALA A 397 -2.86 -2.34 33.94
CA ALA A 397 -4.29 -2.15 34.02
C ALA A 397 -4.92 -1.79 32.65
N ALA A 398 -4.26 -0.96 31.85
CA ALA A 398 -4.70 -0.64 30.50
C ALA A 398 -4.64 -1.85 29.55
N ALA A 399 -3.62 -2.70 29.66
CA ALA A 399 -3.49 -3.93 28.91
C ALA A 399 -4.58 -4.95 29.27
N GLN A 400 -4.90 -5.09 30.57
CA GLN A 400 -6.01 -5.94 31.03
C GLN A 400 -7.37 -5.45 30.51
N ARG A 401 -7.63 -4.14 30.55
CA ARG A 401 -8.85 -3.55 29.97
C ARG A 401 -8.96 -3.81 28.47
N ARG A 402 -7.86 -3.75 27.72
CA ARG A 402 -7.86 -4.10 26.28
C ARG A 402 -8.20 -5.58 26.05
N LYS A 403 -7.61 -6.50 26.83
CA LYS A 403 -7.95 -7.93 26.74
C LYS A 403 -9.44 -8.18 27.01
N GLN A 404 -9.99 -7.55 28.06
CA GLN A 404 -11.42 -7.65 28.37
C GLN A 404 -12.32 -7.09 27.25
N GLN A 405 -11.92 -5.97 26.63
CA GLN A 405 -12.64 -5.40 25.48
C GLN A 405 -12.58 -6.31 24.25
N GLU A 406 -11.43 -6.94 23.97
CA GLU A 406 -11.28 -7.86 22.86
C GLU A 406 -12.11 -9.14 23.06
N GLU A 407 -12.12 -9.69 24.27
CA GLU A 407 -12.97 -10.84 24.63
C GLU A 407 -14.47 -10.48 24.52
N ALA A 408 -14.87 -9.30 25.00
CA ALA A 408 -16.23 -8.81 24.85
C ALA A 408 -16.63 -8.64 23.38
N HIS A 409 -15.72 -8.13 22.54
CA HIS A 409 -15.94 -8.00 21.10
C HIS A 409 -16.06 -9.38 20.43
N ARG A 410 -15.18 -10.33 20.76
CA ARG A 410 -15.26 -11.72 20.26
C ARG A 410 -16.58 -12.38 20.66
N ARG A 411 -17.02 -12.23 21.91
CA ARG A 411 -18.33 -12.74 22.36
C ARG A 411 -19.49 -12.13 21.59
N ARG A 412 -19.50 -10.81 21.37
CA ARG A 412 -20.53 -10.14 20.55
C ARG A 412 -20.52 -10.64 19.11
N SER A 413 -19.35 -10.86 18.52
CA SER A 413 -19.23 -11.39 17.16
C SER A 413 -19.75 -12.82 17.04
N LEU A 414 -19.50 -13.67 18.03
CA LEU A 414 -20.04 -15.04 18.06
C LEU A 414 -21.56 -15.02 18.21
N VAL A 415 -22.10 -14.22 19.14
CA VAL A 415 -23.56 -14.05 19.29
C VAL A 415 -24.21 -13.55 18.01
N SER A 416 -23.61 -12.56 17.33
CA SER A 416 -24.10 -12.07 16.04
C SER A 416 -24.15 -13.18 14.98
N ARG A 417 -23.08 -14.00 14.90
CA ARG A 417 -23.01 -15.13 13.97
C ARG A 417 -24.07 -16.19 14.29
N ASP A 418 -24.29 -16.49 15.56
CA ASP A 418 -25.33 -17.44 15.98
C ASP A 418 -26.73 -16.90 15.68
N THR A 419 -26.97 -15.60 15.84
CA THR A 419 -28.25 -14.97 15.44
C THR A 419 -28.45 -15.00 13.92
N GLU A 420 -27.41 -14.73 13.13
CA GLU A 420 -27.49 -14.81 11.67
C GLU A 420 -27.77 -16.25 11.19
N LEU A 421 -27.13 -17.24 11.81
CA LEU A 421 -27.38 -18.66 11.54
C LEU A 421 -28.80 -19.07 11.95
N ALA A 422 -29.30 -18.59 13.09
CA ALA A 422 -30.68 -18.83 13.54
C ALA A 422 -31.72 -18.16 12.62
N GLU A 423 -31.45 -16.95 12.12
CA GLU A 423 -32.29 -16.29 11.12
C GLU A 423 -32.26 -17.04 9.78
N HIS A 424 -31.10 -17.48 9.33
CA HIS A 424 -31.00 -18.31 8.13
C HIS A 424 -31.75 -19.64 8.31
N ALA A 425 -31.65 -20.29 9.47
CA ALA A 425 -32.41 -21.50 9.77
C ALA A 425 -33.93 -21.27 9.79
N LYS A 426 -34.39 -20.12 10.30
CA LYS A 426 -35.81 -19.71 10.20
C LYS A 426 -36.26 -19.48 8.76
N ARG A 427 -35.40 -18.90 7.91
CA ARG A 427 -35.67 -18.70 6.47
C ARG A 427 -35.63 -20.00 5.66
N VAL A 428 -34.87 -20.98 6.13
CA VAL A 428 -34.71 -22.31 5.53
C VAL A 428 -35.67 -23.33 6.15
N GLN A 429 -36.63 -22.90 6.99
CA GLN A 429 -37.75 -23.78 7.32
C GLN A 429 -38.36 -24.30 6.01
N PRO A 430 -38.55 -25.62 5.89
CA PRO A 430 -38.94 -26.23 4.64
C PRO A 430 -40.27 -25.61 4.20
N LEU A 431 -40.33 -25.18 2.94
CA LEU A 431 -41.53 -24.76 2.22
C LEU A 431 -42.61 -25.87 2.14
N SER A 432 -42.53 -26.93 2.95
CA SER A 432 -43.60 -27.87 3.16
C SER A 432 -44.57 -27.26 4.20
N ILE A 433 -45.72 -26.82 3.70
CA ILE A 433 -46.92 -26.46 4.47
C ILE A 433 -46.92 -25.02 5.02
N GLN A 434 -46.78 -24.04 4.13
CA GLN A 434 -47.70 -22.89 4.23
C GLN A 434 -48.79 -23.10 3.17
N GLN A 435 -49.90 -23.72 3.59
CA GLN A 435 -51.13 -23.72 2.82
C GLN A 435 -51.66 -22.28 2.75
N ILE A 436 -51.13 -21.51 1.80
CA ILE A 436 -51.71 -20.21 1.46
C ILE A 436 -53.08 -20.53 0.86
N LYS A 437 -54.15 -20.31 1.63
CA LYS A 437 -55.52 -20.28 1.11
C LYS A 437 -55.59 -19.15 0.08
N ARG A 438 -55.42 -19.51 -1.18
CA ARG A 438 -55.58 -18.58 -2.30
C ARG A 438 -57.07 -18.37 -2.47
N ASP A 439 -57.51 -17.16 -2.12
CA ASP A 439 -58.88 -16.73 -2.35
C ASP A 439 -59.11 -16.58 -3.87
N PRO A 440 -59.93 -17.43 -4.51
CA PRO A 440 -60.11 -17.41 -5.97
C PRO A 440 -60.75 -16.10 -6.45
N ALA A 441 -61.44 -15.36 -5.58
CA ALA A 441 -62.03 -14.05 -5.90
C ALA A 441 -60.97 -12.96 -6.12
N ARG A 442 -59.73 -13.14 -5.63
CA ARG A 442 -58.65 -12.14 -5.78
C ARG A 442 -58.22 -11.92 -7.24
N ILE A 443 -58.38 -12.93 -8.09
CA ILE A 443 -58.07 -12.84 -9.53
C ILE A 443 -59.10 -11.96 -10.26
N MET A 444 -60.33 -11.90 -9.76
CA MET A 444 -61.41 -11.10 -10.36
C MET A 444 -61.44 -9.65 -9.86
N GLN A 445 -60.70 -9.33 -8.79
CA GLN A 445 -60.60 -7.94 -8.32
C GLN A 445 -59.61 -7.16 -9.18
N GLN A 446 -60.01 -5.94 -9.58
CA GLN A 446 -59.14 -5.06 -10.34
C GLN A 446 -57.90 -4.72 -9.49
N THR A 447 -56.71 -4.93 -10.06
CA THR A 447 -55.47 -4.55 -9.37
C THR A 447 -55.33 -3.03 -9.34
N ALA A 448 -54.60 -2.48 -8.36
CA ALA A 448 -54.36 -1.03 -8.27
C ALA A 448 -53.78 -0.43 -9.57
N ALA A 449 -53.03 -1.23 -10.34
CA ALA A 449 -52.53 -0.86 -11.66
C ALA A 449 -53.66 -0.74 -12.71
N MET A 450 -54.67 -1.62 -12.68
CA MET A 450 -55.84 -1.52 -13.55
C MET A 450 -56.73 -0.32 -13.20
N GLU A 451 -56.92 -0.02 -11.91
CA GLU A 451 -57.65 1.19 -11.50
C GLU A 451 -56.93 2.47 -11.92
N ALA A 452 -55.60 2.51 -11.81
CA ALA A 452 -54.79 3.63 -12.26
C ALA A 452 -54.92 3.83 -13.79
N ASN A 453 -54.85 2.74 -14.58
CA ASN A 453 -55.04 2.82 -16.02
C ASN A 453 -56.45 3.27 -16.41
N LYS A 454 -57.48 2.82 -15.68
CA LYS A 454 -58.87 3.26 -15.92
C LYS A 454 -59.03 4.77 -15.66
N LYS A 455 -58.41 5.31 -14.60
CA LYS A 455 -58.40 6.75 -14.32
C LYS A 455 -57.68 7.56 -15.40
N VAL A 456 -56.54 7.06 -15.90
CA VAL A 456 -55.80 7.68 -17.01
C VAL A 456 -56.66 7.69 -18.29
N LEU A 457 -57.40 6.62 -18.56
CA LEU A 457 -58.29 6.51 -19.73
C LEU A 457 -59.49 7.45 -19.63
N GLU A 458 -60.08 7.60 -18.44
CA GLU A 458 -61.19 8.53 -18.21
C GLU A 458 -60.74 9.99 -18.23
N GLU A 459 -59.53 10.30 -17.74
CA GLU A 459 -58.91 11.63 -17.92
C GLU A 459 -58.62 11.91 -19.40
N ALA A 460 -58.14 10.92 -20.16
CA ALA A 460 -57.90 11.07 -21.59
C ALA A 460 -59.20 11.30 -22.36
N LYS A 461 -60.32 10.66 -21.99
CA LYS A 461 -61.64 10.93 -22.56
C LYS A 461 -62.13 12.34 -22.27
N LYS A 462 -62.05 12.79 -21.02
CA LYS A 462 -62.42 14.17 -20.64
C LYS A 462 -61.60 15.23 -21.37
N ARG A 463 -60.30 14.99 -21.59
CA ARG A 463 -59.42 15.88 -22.37
C ARG A 463 -59.68 15.85 -23.88
N ARG A 464 -60.27 14.76 -24.39
CA ARG A 464 -60.70 14.64 -25.79
C ARG A 464 -62.01 15.39 -26.04
N GLU A 465 -62.92 15.36 -25.07
CA GLU A 465 -64.18 16.11 -25.09
C GLU A 465 -63.97 17.63 -24.93
N SER A 466 -62.85 18.07 -24.34
CA SER A 466 -62.48 19.49 -24.21
C SER A 466 -61.79 20.09 -25.45
N GLY A 467 -61.72 19.39 -26.57
CA GLY A 467 -61.32 19.96 -27.87
C GLY A 467 -59.82 20.25 -28.06
N GLU A 468 -58.95 19.74 -27.20
CA GLU A 468 -57.49 19.83 -27.41
C GLU A 468 -57.03 18.69 -28.32
N ASN A 469 -56.86 19.01 -29.60
CA ASN A 469 -56.34 18.09 -30.61
C ASN A 469 -54.86 17.81 -30.39
N TYR A 470 -54.54 16.62 -29.88
CA TYR A 470 -53.29 15.94 -30.22
C TYR A 470 -53.53 14.45 -30.43
N LEU A 471 -53.05 13.95 -31.57
CA LEU A 471 -52.93 12.52 -31.89
C LEU A 471 -52.03 11.85 -30.85
N VAL A 472 -52.64 11.31 -29.79
CA VAL A 472 -51.99 10.30 -28.95
C VAL A 472 -52.29 8.95 -29.59
N ASN A 473 -51.24 8.27 -30.06
CA ASN A 473 -51.30 6.90 -30.57
C ASN A 473 -51.74 5.94 -29.44
N VAL A 474 -53.05 5.88 -29.19
CA VAL A 474 -53.69 4.87 -28.35
C VAL A 474 -54.34 3.85 -29.27
N THR A 475 -53.53 3.05 -29.94
CA THR A 475 -53.92 1.75 -30.53
C THR A 475 -52.65 1.06 -31.03
N GLN A 476 -51.88 0.51 -30.11
CA GLN A 476 -51.11 -0.69 -30.43
C GLN A 476 -51.32 -1.69 -29.30
N GLY A 477 -52.08 -2.73 -29.61
CA GLY A 477 -52.08 -3.95 -28.83
C GLY A 477 -53.41 -4.36 -28.21
N PHE A 478 -54.53 -4.30 -28.92
CA PHE A 478 -55.59 -5.30 -28.74
C PHE A 478 -56.56 -5.35 -29.93
N ASP A 479 -56.33 -6.28 -30.86
CA ASP A 479 -57.35 -6.76 -31.79
C ASP A 479 -57.83 -8.13 -31.26
N PRO A 480 -59.10 -8.29 -30.85
CA PRO A 480 -59.59 -9.52 -30.24
C PRO A 480 -59.73 -10.70 -31.23
N PHE A 481 -59.45 -10.53 -32.53
CA PHE A 481 -59.67 -11.58 -33.53
C PHE A 481 -58.44 -12.04 -34.33
N ASN A 482 -57.21 -11.59 -33.99
CA ASN A 482 -56.01 -12.03 -34.72
C ASN A 482 -54.74 -12.12 -33.82
N PRO A 483 -54.33 -13.31 -33.34
CA PRO A 483 -53.29 -13.41 -32.30
C PRO A 483 -51.83 -13.43 -32.79
N PHE A 484 -51.53 -13.25 -34.09
CA PHE A 484 -50.17 -13.53 -34.60
C PHE A 484 -49.45 -12.42 -35.39
N LEU A 485 -50.00 -11.22 -35.55
CA LEU A 485 -49.30 -10.11 -36.23
C LEU A 485 -49.48 -8.78 -35.48
N GLY A 486 -48.75 -8.61 -34.38
CA GLY A 486 -48.62 -7.33 -33.67
C GLY A 486 -47.20 -7.19 -33.12
N GLY A 487 -46.37 -6.39 -33.79
CA GLY A 487 -44.95 -6.22 -33.51
C GLY A 487 -44.64 -5.58 -32.15
N LEU A 488 -43.82 -6.29 -31.38
CA LEU A 488 -42.76 -5.83 -30.47
C LEU A 488 -42.68 -4.31 -30.16
N ALA A 489 -43.25 -3.92 -29.02
CA ALA A 489 -42.67 -2.89 -28.16
C ALA A 489 -42.27 -3.57 -26.83
N GLN A 490 -40.98 -3.55 -26.50
CA GLN A 490 -40.46 -4.13 -25.26
C GLN A 490 -40.89 -3.29 -24.03
N PRO A 491 -41.21 -3.91 -22.88
CA PRO A 491 -41.55 -3.18 -21.66
C PRO A 491 -40.32 -2.67 -20.90
N LEU A 492 -40.49 -1.51 -20.24
CA LEU A 492 -39.51 -0.66 -19.54
C LEU A 492 -38.85 -1.23 -18.25
N TRP A 493 -38.79 -2.54 -18.08
CA TRP A 493 -37.92 -3.17 -17.06
C TRP A 493 -36.64 -3.76 -17.67
N MET A 494 -36.34 -3.33 -18.90
CA MET A 494 -35.01 -3.38 -19.48
C MET A 494 -34.45 -1.96 -19.62
N HIS A 495 -34.06 -1.36 -18.50
CA HIS A 495 -32.93 -0.43 -18.43
C HIS A 495 -32.19 -0.64 -17.12
#